data_AF-A0A536H8J4-F1
#
_entry.id   AF-A0A536H8J4-F1
#
_cell.length_a   1.000
_cell.length_b   1.000
_cell.length_c   1.000
_cell.angle_alpha   90.00
_cell.angle_beta   90.00
_cell.angle_gamma   90.00
#
_symmetry.space_group_name_H-M   'P 1'
#
loop_
_entity.id
_entity.type
_entity.pdbx_description
1 polymer ?
#
loop_
_entity_poly.entity_id
_entity_poly.type
_entity_poly.pdbx_seq_one_letter_code
_entity_poly.pdbx_strand_id
1 'polypeptide(L)'
;MTEEKLTTHLFGERRYAETLIADDDGEPVGFALFFHTFSTFLAQPGLYLEDLFVVPEHRGGGIGRVLLERLAQVAIDRGCGRLEWAVLDWNQDAIRFYERLGAKPNSEWTVYRLTGEPLRALAGE
;
A
#
# COMPACT_ATOMS: atom_id res chain seq x y z
N MET A 1 -5.84 17.01 -1.15
CA MET A 1 -6.32 15.97 -0.21
C MET A 1 -7.05 16.69 0.92
N THR A 2 -8.26 16.27 1.28
CA THR A 2 -9.05 16.85 2.39
C THR A 2 -9.55 15.72 3.28
N GLU A 3 -9.75 16.00 4.56
CA GLU A 3 -10.28 15.04 5.54
C GLU A 3 -11.64 14.48 5.10
N GLU A 4 -12.52 15.33 4.58
CA GLU A 4 -13.83 14.93 4.05
C GLU A 4 -13.72 13.88 2.93
N LYS A 5 -12.78 14.07 2.00
CA LYS A 5 -12.54 13.12 0.90
C LYS A 5 -11.98 11.81 1.43
N LEU A 6 -11.05 11.85 2.39
CA LEU A 6 -10.52 10.64 3.03
C LEU A 6 -11.64 9.89 3.75
N THR A 7 -12.46 10.60 4.52
CA THR A 7 -13.58 10.00 5.25
C THR A 7 -14.55 9.31 4.30
N THR A 8 -14.92 9.99 3.21
CA THR A 8 -15.83 9.46 2.20
C THR A 8 -15.28 8.20 1.55
N HIS A 9 -14.00 8.18 1.17
CA HIS A 9 -13.43 7.07 0.38
C HIS A 9 -12.88 5.91 1.20
N LEU A 10 -12.49 6.13 2.47
CA LEU A 10 -11.97 5.09 3.36
C LEU A 10 -13.06 4.49 4.26
N PHE A 11 -14.06 5.30 4.65
CA PHE A 11 -15.06 4.90 5.65
C PHE A 11 -16.51 5.02 5.17
N GLY A 12 -16.75 5.50 3.95
CA GLY A 12 -18.08 5.53 3.34
C GLY A 12 -18.65 4.15 3.00
N GLU A 13 -19.84 4.13 2.41
CA GLU A 13 -20.54 2.90 2.00
C GLU A 13 -19.67 2.05 1.06
N ARG A 14 -19.07 2.70 0.06
CA ARG A 14 -18.03 2.10 -0.78
C ARG A 14 -16.65 2.52 -0.30
N ARG A 15 -15.90 1.55 0.22
CA ARG A 15 -14.50 1.73 0.63
C ARG A 15 -13.58 1.38 -0.52
N TYR A 16 -12.68 2.29 -0.85
CA TYR A 16 -11.68 2.08 -1.90
C TYR A 16 -10.36 1.55 -1.35
N ALA A 17 -10.07 1.81 -0.07
CA ALA A 17 -8.90 1.32 0.63
C ALA A 17 -9.20 1.11 2.12
N GLU A 18 -8.32 0.38 2.78
CA GLU A 18 -8.31 0.07 4.20
C GLU A 18 -6.97 0.51 4.80
N THR A 19 -6.95 0.75 6.11
CA THR A 19 -5.73 1.19 6.81
C THR A 19 -5.52 0.37 8.07
N LEU A 20 -4.29 -0.10 8.28
CA LEU A 20 -3.79 -0.55 9.59
C LEU A 20 -3.14 0.64 10.29
N ILE A 21 -3.42 0.82 11.58
CA ILE A 21 -2.76 1.81 12.44
C ILE A 21 -1.85 1.07 13.41
N ALA A 22 -0.59 1.51 13.50
CA ALA A 22 0.30 1.13 14.58
C ALA A 22 0.08 2.10 15.73
N ASP A 23 -0.26 1.53 16.88
CA ASP A 23 -0.56 2.24 18.12
C ASP A 23 0.54 1.91 19.14
N ASP A 24 1.11 2.93 19.78
CA ASP A 24 2.03 2.82 20.90
C ASP A 24 1.42 3.54 22.11
N ASP A 25 0.91 2.77 23.06
CA ASP A 25 0.22 3.25 24.27
C ASP A 25 -0.92 4.27 24.01
N GLY A 26 -1.74 4.01 22.99
CA GLY A 26 -2.85 4.87 22.59
C GLY A 26 -2.47 6.02 21.64
N GLU A 27 -1.20 6.13 21.26
CA GLU A 27 -0.71 7.10 20.27
C GLU A 27 -0.54 6.43 18.89
N PRO A 28 -1.19 6.94 17.83
CA PRO A 28 -0.93 6.48 16.46
C PRO A 28 0.47 6.88 15.99
N VAL A 29 1.38 5.91 15.89
CA VAL A 29 2.80 6.13 15.52
C VAL A 29 3.14 5.69 14.09
N GLY A 30 2.21 5.05 13.39
CA GLY A 30 2.40 4.66 12.00
C GLY A 30 1.14 4.09 11.37
N PHE A 31 1.17 3.91 10.06
CA PHE A 31 0.07 3.30 9.33
C PHE A 31 0.52 2.57 8.06
N ALA A 32 -0.34 1.66 7.59
CA ALA A 32 -0.25 1.03 6.28
C ALA A 32 -1.61 1.13 5.57
N LEU A 33 -1.68 1.87 4.46
CA LEU A 33 -2.89 2.02 3.64
C LEU A 33 -2.81 1.10 2.43
N PHE A 34 -3.83 0.29 2.21
CA PHE A 34 -3.82 -0.77 1.21
C PHE A 34 -5.20 -1.03 0.62
N PHE A 35 -5.24 -1.69 -0.53
CA PHE A 35 -6.48 -2.08 -1.20
C PHE A 35 -6.32 -3.39 -1.97
N HIS A 36 -7.43 -4.00 -2.39
CA HIS A 36 -7.41 -5.24 -3.17
C HIS A 36 -7.05 -5.00 -4.63
N THR A 37 -6.25 -5.91 -5.17
CA THR A 37 -5.98 -6.08 -6.60
C THR A 37 -6.41 -7.48 -7.04
N PHE A 38 -6.30 -7.78 -8.34
CA PHE A 38 -6.56 -9.11 -8.85
C PHE A 38 -5.47 -9.53 -9.83
N SER A 39 -4.91 -10.73 -9.64
CA SER A 39 -3.94 -11.31 -10.56
C SER A 39 -4.65 -12.26 -11.52
N THR A 40 -4.68 -11.91 -12.80
CA THR A 40 -5.19 -12.82 -13.85
C THR A 40 -4.29 -14.03 -14.07
N PHE A 41 -2.99 -13.91 -13.78
CA PHE A 41 -2.04 -15.03 -13.88
C PHE A 41 -2.24 -16.09 -12.79
N LEU A 42 -2.62 -15.66 -11.57
CA LEU A 42 -2.92 -16.59 -10.47
C LEU A 42 -4.41 -16.92 -10.35
N ALA A 43 -5.27 -16.16 -11.04
CA ALA A 43 -6.72 -16.15 -10.84
C ALA A 43 -7.09 -15.96 -9.35
N GLN A 44 -6.37 -15.09 -8.65
CA GLN A 44 -6.51 -14.85 -7.21
C GLN A 44 -6.53 -13.34 -6.90
N PRO A 45 -7.19 -12.94 -5.80
CA PRO A 45 -7.04 -11.59 -5.28
C PRO A 45 -5.60 -11.33 -4.84
N GLY A 46 -5.24 -10.07 -4.73
CA GLY A 46 -3.99 -9.58 -4.17
C GLY A 46 -4.25 -8.39 -3.26
N LEU A 47 -3.25 -7.96 -2.49
CA LEU A 47 -3.25 -6.67 -1.83
C LEU A 47 -2.18 -5.77 -2.45
N TYR A 48 -2.50 -4.50 -2.63
CA TYR A 48 -1.54 -3.46 -2.95
C TYR A 48 -1.41 -2.50 -1.77
N LEU A 49 -0.20 -2.33 -1.28
CA LEU A 49 0.16 -1.36 -0.26
C LEU A 49 0.52 -0.04 -0.95
N GLU A 50 -0.32 0.98 -0.75
CA GLU A 50 -0.14 2.32 -1.32
C GLU A 50 0.86 3.13 -0.49
N ASP A 51 0.63 3.20 0.82
CA ASP A 51 1.42 4.01 1.74
C ASP A 51 1.80 3.21 2.98
N LEU A 52 3.08 3.28 3.34
CA LEU A 52 3.62 2.79 4.61
C LEU A 52 4.40 3.92 5.27
N PHE A 53 3.97 4.33 6.46
CA PHE A 53 4.58 5.44 7.17
C PHE A 53 4.72 5.14 8.66
N VAL A 54 5.84 5.59 9.22
CA VAL A 54 6.10 5.61 10.67
C VAL A 54 6.63 7.01 11.00
N VAL A 55 6.10 7.61 12.08
CA VAL A 55 6.54 8.92 12.55
C VAL A 55 8.05 8.90 12.83
N PRO A 56 8.81 9.95 12.49
CA PRO A 56 10.27 9.94 12.51
C PRO A 56 10.90 9.44 13.82
N GLU A 57 10.31 9.81 14.95
CA GLU A 57 10.78 9.52 16.31
C GLU A 57 10.71 8.03 16.65
N HIS A 58 9.81 7.29 15.97
CA HIS A 58 9.57 5.87 16.17
C HIS A 58 10.24 4.99 15.09
N ARG A 59 11.00 5.60 14.17
CA ARG A 59 11.73 4.85 13.13
C ARG A 59 12.89 4.08 13.73
N GLY A 60 13.26 2.96 13.08
CA GLY A 60 14.29 2.04 13.59
C GLY A 60 13.80 1.11 14.72
N GLY A 61 12.62 1.38 15.31
CA GLY A 61 12.00 0.52 16.33
C GLY A 61 11.25 -0.70 15.80
N GLY A 62 11.31 -0.98 14.50
CA GLY A 62 10.68 -2.17 13.90
C GLY A 62 9.19 -2.04 13.53
N ILE A 63 8.53 -0.91 13.82
CA ILE A 63 7.10 -0.70 13.55
C ILE A 63 6.72 -0.93 12.08
N GLY A 64 7.54 -0.43 11.13
CA GLY A 64 7.28 -0.64 9.70
C GLY A 64 7.28 -2.11 9.31
N ARG A 65 8.11 -2.94 9.97
CA ARG A 65 8.12 -4.38 9.77
C ARG A 65 6.87 -5.03 10.37
N VAL A 66 6.46 -4.63 11.58
CA VAL A 66 5.24 -5.14 12.22
C VAL A 66 3.99 -4.85 11.38
N LEU A 67 3.90 -3.63 10.82
CA LEU A 67 2.82 -3.26 9.89
C LEU A 67 2.79 -4.15 8.64
N LEU A 68 3.96 -4.40 8.02
CA LEU A 68 4.06 -5.28 6.86
C LEU A 68 3.75 -6.75 7.20
N GLU A 69 4.23 -7.26 8.34
CA GLU A 69 3.92 -8.60 8.82
C GLU A 69 2.41 -8.76 9.04
N ARG A 70 1.77 -7.75 9.66
CA ARG A 70 0.32 -7.77 9.86
C ARG A 70 -0.43 -7.72 8.53
N LEU A 71 0.02 -6.88 7.58
CA LEU A 71 -0.59 -6.81 6.25
C LEU A 71 -0.43 -8.10 5.46
N ALA A 72 0.73 -8.76 5.56
CA ALA A 72 0.96 -10.08 4.97
C ALA A 72 0.01 -11.14 5.56
N GLN A 73 -0.21 -11.12 6.89
CA GLN A 73 -1.20 -12.00 7.50
C GLN A 73 -2.61 -11.72 6.97
N VAL A 74 -3.00 -10.45 6.83
CA VAL A 74 -4.29 -10.07 6.23
C VAL A 74 -4.41 -10.59 4.79
N ALA A 75 -3.34 -10.52 3.99
CA ALA A 75 -3.33 -11.08 2.64
C ALA A 75 -3.60 -12.59 2.66
N ILE A 76 -2.87 -13.33 3.50
CA ILE A 76 -3.03 -14.80 3.62
C ILE A 76 -4.44 -15.17 4.11
N ASP A 77 -4.92 -14.51 5.17
CA ASP A 77 -6.26 -14.77 5.73
C ASP A 77 -7.38 -14.54 4.71
N ARG A 78 -7.15 -13.65 3.74
CA ARG A 78 -8.10 -13.31 2.67
C ARG A 78 -7.90 -14.14 1.39
N GLY A 79 -6.98 -15.11 1.40
CA GLY A 79 -6.68 -15.94 0.23
C GLY A 79 -6.01 -15.17 -0.91
N CYS A 80 -5.33 -14.06 -0.61
CA CYS A 80 -4.59 -13.28 -1.59
C CYS A 80 -3.30 -14.03 -2.00
N GLY A 81 -3.04 -14.09 -3.31
CA GLY A 81 -1.83 -14.73 -3.84
C GLY A 81 -0.59 -13.83 -3.82
N ARG A 82 -0.76 -12.52 -3.61
CA ARG A 82 0.33 -11.53 -3.63
C ARG A 82 0.06 -10.36 -2.70
N LEU A 83 1.16 -9.76 -2.23
CA LEU A 83 1.21 -8.42 -1.66
C LEU A 83 2.25 -7.63 -2.46
N GLU A 84 1.85 -6.49 -3.01
CA GLU A 84 2.67 -5.67 -3.91
C GLU A 84 2.67 -4.20 -3.46
N TRP A 85 3.74 -3.47 -3.78
CA TRP A 85 3.85 -2.03 -3.52
C TRP A 85 4.86 -1.40 -4.48
N ALA A 86 4.79 -0.07 -4.62
CA ALA A 86 5.81 0.72 -5.27
C ALA A 86 6.81 1.28 -4.24
N VAL A 87 8.04 1.48 -4.69
CA VAL A 87 9.07 2.23 -3.96
C VAL A 87 9.74 3.17 -4.94
N LEU A 88 10.07 4.38 -4.49
CA LEU A 88 10.85 5.31 -5.30
C LEU A 88 12.25 4.73 -5.54
N ASP A 89 12.70 4.72 -6.79
CA ASP A 89 13.95 4.10 -7.24
C ASP A 89 15.20 4.62 -6.51
N TRP A 90 15.18 5.88 -6.10
CA TRP A 90 16.23 6.53 -5.34
C TRP A 90 16.22 6.17 -3.85
N ASN A 91 15.16 5.58 -3.32
CA ASN A 91 15.04 5.24 -1.89
C ASN A 91 15.71 3.91 -1.56
N GLN A 92 17.04 3.92 -1.62
CA GLN A 92 17.88 2.73 -1.44
C GLN A 92 17.75 2.07 -0.06
N ASP A 93 17.44 2.84 0.99
CA ASP A 93 17.19 2.29 2.33
C ASP A 93 15.90 1.46 2.37
N ALA A 94 14.81 1.97 1.78
CA ALA A 94 13.57 1.23 1.68
C ALA A 94 13.72 -0.01 0.79
N ILE A 95 14.40 0.11 -0.36
CA ILE A 95 14.67 -1.01 -1.27
C ILE A 95 15.40 -2.14 -0.52
N ARG A 96 16.52 -1.83 0.15
CA ARG A 96 17.27 -2.82 0.93
C ARG A 96 16.43 -3.43 2.05
N PHE A 97 15.55 -2.66 2.68
CA PHE A 97 14.63 -3.18 3.69
C PHE A 97 13.66 -4.20 3.09
N TYR A 98 13.05 -3.91 1.94
CA TYR A 98 12.14 -4.83 1.26
C TYR A 98 12.83 -6.09 0.73
N GLU A 99 14.03 -5.96 0.17
CA GLU A 99 14.83 -7.11 -0.29
C GLU A 99 15.17 -8.08 0.85
N ARG A 100 15.47 -7.56 2.06
CA ARG A 100 15.69 -8.39 3.25
C ARG A 100 14.43 -9.16 3.69
N LEU A 101 13.25 -8.69 3.32
CA LEU A 101 11.98 -9.41 3.53
C LEU A 101 11.70 -10.46 2.43
N GLY A 102 12.57 -10.55 1.41
CA GLY A 102 12.39 -11.44 0.26
C GLY A 102 11.53 -10.85 -0.86
N ALA A 103 11.15 -9.58 -0.78
CA ALA A 103 10.48 -8.89 -1.88
C ALA A 103 11.45 -8.74 -3.07
N LYS A 104 10.90 -8.80 -4.28
CA LYS A 104 11.68 -8.68 -5.53
C LYS A 104 11.06 -7.60 -6.41
N PRO A 105 11.88 -6.80 -7.12
CA PRO A 105 11.36 -5.84 -8.08
C PRO A 105 10.66 -6.56 -9.23
N ASN A 106 9.53 -6.02 -9.68
CA ASN A 106 8.86 -6.48 -10.89
C ASN A 106 9.42 -5.74 -12.12
N SER A 107 10.67 -6.05 -12.50
CA SER A 107 11.46 -5.27 -13.45
C SER A 107 11.00 -5.35 -14.91
N GLU A 108 10.15 -6.31 -15.26
CA GLU A 108 9.61 -6.45 -16.62
C GLU A 108 8.39 -5.55 -16.88
N TRP A 109 7.88 -4.88 -15.84
CA TRP A 109 6.66 -4.08 -15.91
C TRP A 109 6.94 -2.62 -15.60
N THR A 110 6.49 -1.74 -16.48
CA THR A 110 6.52 -0.30 -16.28
C THR A 110 5.13 0.21 -15.96
N VAL A 111 4.99 0.98 -14.89
CA VAL A 111 3.71 1.61 -14.53
C VAL A 111 3.47 2.81 -15.47
N TYR A 112 2.42 2.72 -16.28
CA TYR A 112 1.91 3.84 -17.07
C TYR A 112 0.78 4.51 -16.30
N ARG A 113 0.72 5.85 -16.36
CA ARG A 113 -0.29 6.65 -15.67
C ARG A 113 -0.89 7.67 -16.63
N LEU A 114 -2.21 7.64 -16.77
CA LEU A 114 -3.01 8.64 -17.47
C LEU A 114 -3.86 9.39 -16.45
N THR A 115 -3.66 10.70 -16.33
CA THR A 115 -4.33 11.53 -15.31
C THR A 115 -4.63 12.92 -15.86
N GLY A 116 -5.58 13.63 -15.25
CA GLY A 116 -5.89 15.01 -15.62
C GLY A 116 -6.61 15.12 -16.96
N GLU A 117 -6.24 16.12 -17.76
CA GLU A 117 -6.88 16.40 -19.05
C GLU A 117 -6.73 15.24 -20.06
N PRO A 118 -5.57 14.59 -20.23
CA PRO A 118 -5.46 13.41 -21.11
C PRO A 118 -6.40 12.25 -20.74
N LEU A 119 -6.68 12.05 -19.44
CA LEU A 119 -7.64 11.04 -18.99
C LEU A 119 -9.07 11.41 -19.39
N ARG A 120 -9.45 12.68 -19.22
CA ARG A 120 -10.78 13.21 -19.62
C ARG A 120 -10.96 13.16 -21.13
N ALA A 121 -9.95 13.60 -21.88
CA ALA A 121 -9.94 13.56 -23.33
C ALA A 121 -10.12 12.12 -23.87
N LEU A 122 -9.48 11.12 -23.25
CA LEU A 122 -9.67 9.72 -23.61
C LEU A 122 -11.12 9.24 -23.32
N ALA A 123 -11.75 9.76 -22.27
CA ALA A 123 -13.15 9.48 -21.95
C ALA A 123 -14.14 10.23 -22.86
N GLY A 124 -13.67 11.16 -23.69
CA GLY A 124 -14.51 12.04 -24.51
C GLY A 124 -15.16 13.19 -23.72
N GLU A 125 -14.57 13.56 -22.58
CA GLU A 125 -14.97 14.68 -21.71
C GLU A 125 -14.07 15.91 -21.86
#